data_AF-A0A1Q3H2M0-F1
#
_entry.id   AF-A0A1Q3H2M0-F1
#
_cell.length_a   1.000
_cell.length_b   1.000
_cell.length_c   1.000
_cell.angle_alpha   90.00
_cell.angle_beta   90.00
_cell.angle_gamma   90.00
#
_symmetry.space_group_name_H-M   'P 1'
#
loop_
_entity.id
_entity.type
_entity.pdbx_description
1 polymer ?
#
loop_
_entity_poly.entity_id
_entity_poly.type
_entity_poly.pdbx_seq_one_letter_code
_entity_poly.pdbx_strand_id
1 'polypeptide(L)'
;MNPSPKIPFKLLKNLPHSPQIALKELSGLMTDSMLKQISVADYGMGADECLRYLQTIVDAGKTPEQVKFILTECLELTRWITPESKEEHLTRAFSTVLLLILQNTSNYESISDENETLASLLDSCTAMNISSKAVQALIVWRILKDYEEEKVMYLSDESSKDYVDEISTNDFFIYGLLVCLVFNQEEERAIDRVADWLIDMDKDSKNMAPFYSKQRAEHMSLQQLTRPFLLGQTDFKQRHDLWKKLSKQLLDWKSYIQSEQIHQKLETIVDCIVHEKVMKH
;
A
#
# COMPACT_ATOMS: atom_id res chain seq x y z
N MET A 1 -27.33 -14.13 2.19
CA MET A 1 -26.09 -13.47 2.65
C MET A 1 -25.10 -13.61 1.52
N ASN A 2 -24.49 -12.51 1.07
CA ASN A 2 -23.36 -12.60 0.16
C ASN A 2 -22.13 -12.97 1.00
N PRO A 3 -21.30 -13.93 0.57
CA PRO A 3 -20.08 -14.26 1.29
C PRO A 3 -19.10 -13.08 1.26
N SER A 4 -18.32 -12.91 2.34
CA SER A 4 -17.23 -11.93 2.39
C SER A 4 -16.31 -12.05 1.17
N PRO A 5 -15.75 -10.93 0.68
CA PRO A 5 -14.87 -10.94 -0.48
C PRO A 5 -13.72 -11.92 -0.29
N LYS A 6 -13.60 -12.87 -1.21
CA LYS A 6 -12.59 -13.92 -1.10
C LYS A 6 -11.23 -13.38 -1.53
N ILE A 7 -10.34 -13.18 -0.55
CA ILE A 7 -8.92 -12.88 -0.79
C ILE A 7 -8.35 -13.91 -1.79
N PRO A 8 -7.75 -13.48 -2.91
CA PRO A 8 -7.29 -14.39 -3.96
C PRO A 8 -5.94 -15.03 -3.60
N PHE A 9 -5.85 -15.76 -2.48
CA PHE A 9 -4.60 -16.33 -1.95
C PHE A 9 -3.80 -17.15 -2.97
N LYS A 10 -4.47 -17.90 -3.85
CA LYS A 10 -3.78 -18.67 -4.90
C LYS A 10 -3.00 -17.75 -5.84
N LEU A 11 -3.58 -16.59 -6.21
CA LEU A 11 -2.88 -15.59 -7.02
C LEU A 11 -1.72 -14.98 -6.23
N LEU A 12 -1.98 -14.51 -5.01
CA LEU A 12 -0.98 -13.82 -4.18
C LEU A 12 0.24 -14.71 -3.90
N LYS A 13 0.02 -16.00 -3.59
CA LYS A 13 1.11 -16.97 -3.33
C LYS A 13 1.94 -17.30 -4.59
N ASN A 14 1.38 -17.10 -5.78
CA ASN A 14 2.08 -17.32 -7.05
C ASN A 14 2.88 -16.08 -7.50
N LEU A 15 2.55 -14.90 -6.99
CA LEU A 15 3.33 -13.68 -7.22
C LEU A 15 4.57 -13.69 -6.30
N PRO A 16 5.69 -13.07 -6.71
CA PRO A 16 6.79 -12.77 -5.80
C PRO A 16 6.27 -11.98 -4.59
N HIS A 17 6.69 -12.34 -3.37
CA HIS A 17 6.16 -11.75 -2.14
C HIS A 17 7.21 -11.66 -1.02
N SER A 18 8.28 -10.90 -1.26
CA SER A 18 9.33 -10.67 -0.25
C SER A 18 9.68 -9.19 -0.17
N PRO A 19 9.74 -8.62 1.05
CA PRO A 19 10.12 -7.22 1.25
C PRO A 19 11.60 -7.01 0.94
N GLN A 20 12.42 -8.07 1.04
CA GLN A 20 13.85 -8.01 0.72
C GLN A 20 14.11 -7.74 -0.76
N ILE A 21 13.17 -8.04 -1.67
CA ILE A 21 13.35 -7.76 -3.10
C ILE A 21 13.39 -6.23 -3.32
N ALA A 22 12.38 -5.50 -2.81
CA ALA A 22 12.32 -4.04 -2.88
C ALA A 22 13.49 -3.38 -2.16
N LEU A 23 13.79 -3.86 -0.95
CA LEU A 23 14.91 -3.34 -0.16
C LEU A 23 16.24 -3.50 -0.91
N LYS A 24 16.54 -4.70 -1.41
CA LYS A 24 17.81 -4.97 -2.10
C LYS A 24 17.96 -4.13 -3.36
N GLU A 25 16.91 -4.04 -4.17
CA GLU A 25 16.98 -3.27 -5.41
C GLU A 25 17.21 -1.78 -5.15
N LEU A 26 16.43 -1.18 -4.24
CA LEU A 26 16.58 0.25 -3.95
C LEU A 26 17.89 0.54 -3.21
N SER A 27 18.32 -0.30 -2.26
CA SER A 27 19.63 -0.16 -1.61
C SER A 27 20.77 -0.11 -2.63
N GLY A 28 20.71 -0.92 -3.69
CA GLY A 28 21.70 -0.93 -4.77
C GLY A 28 21.74 0.34 -5.63
N LEU A 29 20.75 1.23 -5.49
CA LEU A 29 20.66 2.51 -6.19
C LEU A 29 20.99 3.71 -5.28
N MET A 30 21.11 3.49 -3.97
CA MET A 30 21.39 4.55 -3.01
C MET A 30 22.85 5.00 -3.09
N THR A 31 23.06 6.29 -2.94
CA THR A 31 24.39 6.91 -2.81
C THR A 31 24.54 7.53 -1.43
N ASP A 32 25.78 7.80 -0.99
CA ASP A 32 26.04 8.49 0.28
C ASP A 32 25.34 9.86 0.37
N SER A 33 25.22 10.57 -0.77
CA SER A 33 24.48 11.85 -0.85
C SER A 33 23.02 11.66 -0.47
N MET A 34 22.35 10.66 -1.06
CA MET A 34 20.95 10.33 -0.78
C MET A 34 20.75 9.89 0.67
N LEU A 35 21.63 9.05 1.22
CA LEU A 35 21.54 8.62 2.62
C LEU A 35 21.73 9.81 3.57
N LYS A 36 22.64 10.73 3.23
CA LYS A 36 22.83 11.96 3.99
C LYS A 36 21.60 12.86 3.92
N GLN A 37 20.95 12.98 2.75
CA GLN A 37 19.72 13.73 2.59
C GLN A 37 18.62 13.22 3.52
N ILE A 38 18.42 11.89 3.61
CA ILE A 38 17.46 11.30 4.56
C ILE A 38 17.87 11.63 5.99
N SER A 39 19.15 11.44 6.34
CA SER A 39 19.61 11.58 7.72
C SER A 39 19.44 12.97 8.32
N VAL A 40 19.38 14.01 7.48
CA VAL A 40 19.23 15.40 7.95
C VAL A 40 17.79 15.90 7.85
N ALA A 41 16.84 15.06 7.46
CA ALA A 41 15.45 15.46 7.21
C ALA A 41 14.79 16.09 8.46
N ASP A 42 15.12 15.61 9.66
CA ASP A 42 14.67 16.19 10.93
C ASP A 42 15.57 17.37 11.39
N TYR A 43 15.79 18.35 10.51
CA TYR A 43 16.62 19.53 10.77
C TYR A 43 18.04 19.21 11.28
N GLY A 44 18.58 18.04 10.91
CA GLY A 44 19.88 17.53 11.36
C GLY A 44 19.90 16.92 12.76
N MET A 45 18.77 16.85 13.47
CA MET A 45 18.67 16.19 14.77
C MET A 45 19.04 14.71 14.62
N GLY A 46 20.03 14.24 15.39
CA GLY A 46 20.48 12.85 15.35
C GLY A 46 20.97 12.34 13.98
N ALA A 47 21.37 13.24 13.07
CA ALA A 47 21.73 12.88 11.70
C ALA A 47 22.83 11.81 11.61
N ASP A 48 23.90 11.91 12.41
CA ASP A 48 24.97 10.91 12.41
C ASP A 48 24.46 9.52 12.83
N GLU A 49 23.47 9.46 13.73
CA GLU A 49 22.86 8.20 14.14
C GLU A 49 21.97 7.63 13.05
N CYS A 50 21.10 8.46 12.46
CA CYS A 50 20.26 8.07 11.34
C CYS A 50 21.09 7.58 10.14
N LEU A 51 22.17 8.30 9.78
CA LEU A 51 23.07 7.93 8.69
C LEU A 51 23.71 6.56 8.93
N ARG A 52 24.18 6.27 10.15
CA ARG A 52 24.73 4.94 10.49
C ARG A 52 23.70 3.83 10.31
N TYR A 53 22.44 4.05 10.70
CA TYR A 53 21.37 3.09 10.45
C TYR A 53 21.17 2.84 8.96
N LEU A 54 21.05 3.91 8.18
CA LEU A 54 20.84 3.84 6.74
C LEU A 54 21.99 3.11 6.03
N GLN A 55 23.24 3.45 6.36
CA GLN A 55 24.42 2.75 5.85
C GLN A 55 24.41 1.27 6.20
N THR A 56 24.11 0.92 7.45
CA THR A 56 24.02 -0.48 7.88
C THR A 56 22.94 -1.25 7.09
N ILE A 57 21.78 -0.63 6.86
CA ILE A 57 20.68 -1.25 6.10
C ILE A 57 21.08 -1.47 4.64
N VAL A 58 21.74 -0.49 4.01
CA VAL A 58 22.22 -0.59 2.63
C VAL A 58 23.30 -1.66 2.50
N ASP A 59 24.31 -1.64 3.38
CA ASP A 59 25.45 -2.57 3.35
C ASP A 59 25.02 -4.01 3.65
N ALA A 60 24.15 -4.21 4.64
CA ALA A 60 23.69 -5.54 5.05
C ALA A 60 22.54 -6.08 4.18
N GLY A 61 21.84 -5.22 3.46
CA GLY A 61 20.63 -5.56 2.70
C GLY A 61 19.48 -6.07 3.57
N LYS A 62 19.43 -5.65 4.85
CA LYS A 62 18.45 -6.10 5.84
C LYS A 62 18.06 -4.96 6.78
N THR A 63 16.81 -4.96 7.22
CA THR A 63 16.35 -4.07 8.29
C THR A 63 16.77 -4.61 9.66
N PRO A 64 17.06 -3.74 10.64
CA PRO A 64 17.25 -4.17 12.02
C PRO A 64 15.93 -4.67 12.62
N GLU A 65 16.01 -5.51 13.66
CA GLU A 65 14.82 -6.03 14.37
C GLU A 65 14.05 -4.93 15.12
N GLN A 66 14.77 -3.91 15.57
CA GLN A 66 14.20 -2.74 16.23
C GLN A 66 14.84 -1.47 15.67
N VAL A 67 14.02 -0.45 15.48
CA VAL A 67 14.44 0.87 15.03
C VAL A 67 14.14 1.92 16.09
N LYS A 68 15.09 2.83 16.28
CA LYS A 68 14.90 3.99 17.15
C LYS A 68 14.05 5.04 16.44
N PHE A 69 13.38 5.86 17.24
CA PHE A 69 12.61 7.02 16.83
C PHE A 69 13.30 7.86 15.73
N ILE A 70 14.60 8.15 15.88
CA ILE A 70 15.33 9.03 14.95
C ILE A 70 15.34 8.55 13.50
N LEU A 71 15.40 7.24 13.27
CA LEU A 71 15.34 6.69 11.92
C LEU A 71 13.92 6.85 11.37
N THR A 72 12.90 6.44 12.14
CA THR A 72 11.50 6.53 11.73
C THR A 72 11.13 7.97 11.35
N GLU A 73 11.44 8.94 12.21
CA GLU A 73 11.15 10.37 11.98
C GLU A 73 11.76 10.87 10.66
N CYS A 74 13.06 10.62 10.44
CA CYS A 74 13.74 11.03 9.20
C CYS A 74 13.12 10.38 7.96
N LEU A 75 12.71 9.11 8.04
CA LEU A 75 12.06 8.40 6.94
C LEU A 75 10.67 8.99 6.66
N GLU A 76 9.89 9.31 7.69
CA GLU A 76 8.57 9.93 7.57
C GLU A 76 8.65 11.33 6.98
N LEU A 77 9.56 12.18 7.46
CA LEU A 77 9.79 13.50 6.89
C LEU A 77 10.24 13.41 5.42
N THR A 78 11.07 12.41 5.09
CA THR A 78 11.48 12.18 3.70
C THR A 78 10.33 11.72 2.82
N ARG A 79 9.38 10.91 3.33
CA ARG A 79 8.17 10.53 2.59
C ARG A 79 7.39 11.75 2.10
N TRP A 80 7.49 12.88 2.79
CA TRP A 80 6.73 14.09 2.49
C TRP A 80 7.30 14.95 1.36
N ILE A 81 8.53 14.72 0.93
CA ILE A 81 9.13 15.56 -0.13
C ILE A 81 8.33 15.48 -1.44
N THR A 82 8.43 16.56 -2.21
CA THR A 82 7.97 16.64 -3.60
C THR A 82 9.21 16.57 -4.48
N PRO A 83 9.53 15.40 -5.07
CA PRO A 83 10.72 15.25 -5.88
C PRO A 83 10.68 16.12 -7.13
N GLU A 84 11.80 16.81 -7.37
CA GLU A 84 12.09 17.54 -8.60
C GLU A 84 13.17 16.83 -9.43
N SER A 85 13.83 15.84 -8.83
CA SER A 85 14.93 15.08 -9.42
C SER A 85 14.77 13.56 -9.24
N LYS A 86 15.52 12.81 -10.05
CA LYS A 86 15.64 11.34 -9.89
C LYS A 86 16.20 10.97 -8.51
N GLU A 87 17.13 11.76 -7.98
CA GLU A 87 17.76 11.53 -6.68
C GLU A 87 16.74 11.64 -5.54
N GLU A 88 15.87 12.65 -5.58
CA GLU A 88 14.80 12.81 -4.60
C GLU A 88 13.73 11.73 -4.73
N HIS A 89 13.40 11.31 -5.96
CA HIS A 89 12.50 10.18 -6.16
C HIS A 89 13.05 8.88 -5.57
N LEU A 90 14.35 8.60 -5.75
CA LEU A 90 15.03 7.45 -5.13
C LEU A 90 15.02 7.53 -3.61
N THR A 91 15.36 8.70 -3.07
CA THR A 91 15.37 8.98 -1.64
C THR A 91 13.99 8.76 -1.02
N ARG A 92 12.93 9.33 -1.62
CA ARG A 92 11.55 9.11 -1.17
C ARG A 92 11.13 7.65 -1.30
N ALA A 93 11.40 7.00 -2.42
CA ALA A 93 11.06 5.59 -2.63
C ALA A 93 11.71 4.69 -1.58
N PHE A 94 13.02 4.85 -1.34
CA PHE A 94 13.75 4.09 -0.35
C PHE A 94 13.17 4.30 1.05
N SER A 95 12.90 5.56 1.44
CA SER A 95 12.28 5.86 2.72
C SER A 95 10.90 5.20 2.89
N THR A 96 10.06 5.27 1.86
CA THR A 96 8.73 4.64 1.89
C THR A 96 8.77 3.11 1.95
N VAL A 97 9.73 2.46 1.28
CA VAL A 97 9.93 1.00 1.41
C VAL A 97 10.32 0.65 2.85
N LEU A 98 11.25 1.39 3.45
CA LEU A 98 11.65 1.13 4.83
C LEU A 98 10.48 1.32 5.81
N LEU A 99 9.69 2.39 5.67
CA LEU A 99 8.50 2.62 6.51
C LEU A 99 7.51 1.46 6.43
N LEU A 100 7.22 0.96 5.23
CA LEU A 100 6.31 -0.17 5.03
C LEU A 100 6.85 -1.50 5.60
N ILE A 101 8.17 -1.67 5.70
CA ILE A 101 8.80 -2.84 6.31
C ILE A 101 8.82 -2.72 7.85
N LEU A 102 9.11 -1.52 8.36
CA LEU A 102 9.45 -1.26 9.76
C LEU A 102 8.25 -1.02 10.68
N GLN A 103 7.02 -1.06 10.15
CA GLN A 103 5.83 -0.58 10.86
C GLN A 103 5.53 -1.22 12.22
N ASN A 104 5.96 -2.47 12.44
CA ASN A 104 5.81 -3.18 13.72
C ASN A 104 7.14 -3.33 14.48
N THR A 105 8.18 -2.58 14.10
CA THR A 105 9.54 -2.68 14.66
C THR A 105 9.99 -1.43 15.40
N SER A 106 9.24 -0.33 15.27
CA SER A 106 9.52 0.89 16.02
C SER A 106 8.97 0.76 17.43
N ASN A 107 9.71 1.30 18.39
CA ASN A 107 9.23 1.49 19.77
C ASN A 107 8.39 2.78 19.93
N TYR A 108 8.15 3.49 18.84
CA TYR A 108 7.26 4.65 18.74
C TYR A 108 5.89 4.21 18.21
N GLU A 109 4.87 5.07 18.36
CA GLU A 109 3.50 4.79 17.92
C GLU A 109 3.43 4.31 16.46
N SER A 110 2.39 3.55 16.12
CA SER A 110 2.19 3.03 14.76
C SER A 110 2.22 4.16 13.74
N ILE A 111 3.00 3.98 12.66
CA ILE A 111 3.01 4.87 11.48
C ILE A 111 1.55 5.07 11.03
N SER A 112 0.97 6.27 11.21
CA SER A 112 -0.48 6.48 11.01
C SER A 112 -0.92 6.59 9.54
N ASP A 113 0.03 6.56 8.60
CA ASP A 113 -0.18 7.05 7.23
C ASP A 113 0.32 6.06 6.15
N GLU A 114 -0.05 4.78 6.28
CA GLU A 114 0.36 3.73 5.33
C GLU A 114 -0.07 4.02 3.89
N ASN A 115 -1.31 4.46 3.70
CA ASN A 115 -1.86 4.74 2.37
C ASN A 115 -1.10 5.88 1.68
N GLU A 116 -0.66 6.88 2.43
CA GLU A 116 0.13 8.01 1.94
C GLU A 116 1.58 7.60 1.64
N THR A 117 2.12 6.69 2.46
CA THR A 117 3.41 6.03 2.22
C THR A 117 3.38 5.21 0.94
N LEU A 118 2.34 4.41 0.75
CA LEU A 118 2.15 3.58 -0.44
C LEU A 118 1.98 4.42 -1.70
N ALA A 119 1.16 5.49 -1.66
CA ALA A 119 1.01 6.41 -2.79
C ALA A 119 2.34 7.06 -3.19
N SER A 120 3.12 7.51 -2.19
CA SER A 120 4.42 8.16 -2.41
C SER A 120 5.46 7.20 -2.99
N LEU A 121 5.44 5.94 -2.57
CA LEU A 121 6.26 4.87 -3.14
C LEU A 121 5.92 4.64 -4.62
N LEU A 122 4.64 4.39 -4.91
CA LEU A 122 4.17 4.11 -6.27
C LEU A 122 4.44 5.28 -7.22
N ASP A 123 4.15 6.52 -6.81
CA ASP A 123 4.44 7.72 -7.61
C ASP A 123 5.94 7.83 -7.93
N SER A 124 6.82 7.55 -6.96
CA SER A 124 8.27 7.64 -7.19
C SER A 124 8.79 6.56 -8.12
N CYS A 125 8.40 5.30 -7.88
CA CYS A 125 8.88 4.18 -8.69
C CYS A 125 8.37 4.24 -10.14
N THR A 126 7.10 4.66 -10.33
CA THR A 126 6.53 4.81 -11.68
C THR A 126 7.13 6.00 -12.43
N ALA A 127 7.36 7.14 -11.77
CA ALA A 127 8.01 8.31 -12.38
C ALA A 127 9.43 8.01 -12.89
N MET A 128 10.15 7.13 -12.20
CA MET A 128 11.51 6.72 -12.59
C MET A 128 11.54 5.47 -13.50
N ASN A 129 10.42 4.75 -13.63
CA ASN A 129 10.34 3.43 -14.25
C ASN A 129 11.36 2.43 -13.66
N ILE A 130 11.44 2.35 -12.32
CA ILE A 130 12.36 1.43 -11.62
C ILE A 130 11.64 0.59 -10.57
N SER A 131 12.18 -0.59 -10.29
CA SER A 131 11.84 -1.46 -9.15
C SER A 131 10.34 -1.77 -8.97
N SER A 132 9.56 -1.66 -10.03
CA SER A 132 8.10 -1.82 -9.96
C SER A 132 7.68 -3.26 -9.67
N LYS A 133 8.40 -4.27 -10.16
CA LYS A 133 8.19 -5.69 -9.77
C LYS A 133 8.59 -5.95 -8.31
N ALA A 134 9.62 -5.25 -7.83
CA ALA A 134 10.06 -5.37 -6.45
C ALA A 134 9.07 -4.73 -5.48
N VAL A 135 8.54 -3.54 -5.82
CA VAL A 135 7.44 -2.89 -5.09
C VAL A 135 6.17 -3.74 -5.11
N GLN A 136 5.83 -4.36 -6.25
CA GLN A 136 4.75 -5.34 -6.30
C GLN A 136 4.97 -6.47 -5.29
N ALA A 137 6.19 -7.01 -5.20
CA ALA A 137 6.51 -8.06 -4.24
C ALA A 137 6.40 -7.62 -2.78
N LEU A 138 6.78 -6.37 -2.48
CA LEU A 138 6.58 -5.76 -1.16
C LEU A 138 5.08 -5.66 -0.81
N ILE A 139 4.25 -5.21 -1.74
CA ILE A 139 2.80 -5.07 -1.52
C ILE A 139 2.16 -6.44 -1.28
N VAL A 140 2.49 -7.46 -2.09
CA VAL A 140 1.96 -8.81 -1.91
C VAL A 140 2.41 -9.40 -0.57
N TRP A 141 3.69 -9.22 -0.21
CA TRP A 141 4.18 -9.62 1.12
C TRP A 141 3.37 -8.96 2.23
N ARG A 142 3.12 -7.66 2.12
CA ARG A 142 2.43 -6.91 3.18
C ARG A 142 1.01 -7.41 3.37
N ILE A 143 0.25 -7.59 2.28
CA ILE A 143 -1.09 -8.18 2.31
C ILE A 143 -1.10 -9.55 3.00
N LEU A 144 -0.16 -10.44 2.64
CA LEU A 144 -0.10 -11.78 3.20
C LEU A 144 0.32 -11.78 4.68
N LYS A 145 1.27 -10.90 5.04
CA LYS A 145 1.75 -10.76 6.41
C LYS A 145 0.63 -10.25 7.33
N ASP A 146 -0.02 -9.15 6.95
CA ASP A 146 -1.08 -8.54 7.75
C ASP A 146 -2.23 -9.54 7.97
N TYR A 147 -2.61 -10.29 6.92
CA TYR A 147 -3.60 -11.35 7.05
C TYR A 147 -3.20 -12.45 8.06
N GLU A 148 -1.96 -12.96 8.00
CA GLU A 148 -1.53 -14.01 8.94
C GLU A 148 -1.37 -13.45 10.37
N GLU A 149 -0.93 -12.20 10.56
CA GLU A 149 -0.88 -11.55 11.87
C GLU A 149 -2.28 -11.41 12.48
N GLU A 150 -3.26 -10.91 11.71
CA GLU A 150 -4.65 -10.80 12.16
C GLU A 150 -5.27 -12.18 12.45
N LYS A 151 -5.03 -13.15 11.58
CA LYS A 151 -5.50 -14.52 11.77
C LYS A 151 -4.95 -15.16 13.04
N VAL A 152 -3.69 -14.92 13.40
CA VAL A 152 -3.13 -15.40 14.68
C VAL A 152 -3.91 -14.81 15.86
N MET A 153 -4.31 -13.55 15.81
CA MET A 153 -5.14 -12.92 16.85
C MET A 153 -6.51 -13.60 16.95
N TYR A 154 -7.21 -13.78 15.82
CA TYR A 154 -8.51 -14.46 15.78
C TYR A 154 -8.44 -15.91 16.29
N LEU A 155 -7.37 -16.64 15.96
CA LEU A 155 -7.19 -18.03 16.41
C LEU A 155 -6.81 -18.15 17.88
N SER A 156 -6.25 -17.09 18.48
CA SER A 156 -5.86 -17.06 19.89
C SER A 156 -7.04 -16.86 20.84
N ASP A 157 -8.15 -16.32 20.34
CA ASP A 157 -9.39 -16.10 21.07
C ASP A 157 -10.47 -17.11 20.64
N GLU A 158 -10.87 -17.99 21.56
CA GLU A 158 -11.86 -19.04 21.31
C GLU A 158 -13.19 -18.49 20.77
N SER A 159 -13.56 -17.27 21.16
CA SER A 159 -14.80 -16.64 20.71
C SER A 159 -14.72 -16.04 19.30
N SER A 160 -13.50 -15.88 18.78
CA SER A 160 -13.23 -15.24 17.49
C SER A 160 -12.86 -16.22 16.37
N LYS A 161 -12.59 -17.49 16.69
CA LYS A 161 -12.14 -18.52 15.71
C LYS A 161 -13.06 -18.72 14.51
N ASP A 162 -14.37 -18.55 14.71
CA ASP A 162 -15.37 -18.76 13.67
C ASP A 162 -15.46 -17.59 12.68
N TYR A 163 -14.73 -16.49 12.91
CA TYR A 163 -14.78 -15.26 12.12
C TYR A 163 -13.49 -15.00 11.32
N VAL A 164 -12.62 -16.01 11.16
CA VAL A 164 -11.38 -15.89 10.36
C VAL A 164 -11.67 -15.55 8.89
N ASP A 165 -12.85 -15.87 8.39
CA ASP A 165 -13.32 -15.51 7.04
C ASP A 165 -13.78 -14.05 6.91
N GLU A 166 -13.88 -13.31 8.02
CA GLU A 166 -14.14 -11.87 8.05
C GLU A 166 -12.88 -11.01 7.96
N ILE A 167 -11.69 -11.61 8.04
CA ILE A 167 -10.43 -10.87 7.94
C ILE A 167 -10.39 -10.14 6.60
N SER A 168 -10.36 -8.82 6.68
CA SER A 168 -10.35 -7.92 5.53
C SER A 168 -8.92 -7.57 5.13
N THR A 169 -8.76 -7.01 3.93
CA THR A 169 -7.48 -6.42 3.51
C THR A 169 -7.68 -4.94 3.27
N ASN A 170 -6.69 -4.14 3.62
CA ASN A 170 -6.71 -2.70 3.38
C ASN A 170 -6.85 -2.39 1.88
N ASP A 171 -7.93 -1.69 1.51
CA ASP A 171 -8.28 -1.34 0.12
C ASP A 171 -7.16 -0.61 -0.63
N PHE A 172 -6.35 0.20 0.06
CA PHE A 172 -5.22 0.91 -0.55
C PHE A 172 -4.11 -0.04 -1.00
N PHE A 173 -3.86 -1.14 -0.27
CA PHE A 173 -2.90 -2.15 -0.70
C PHE A 173 -3.41 -2.97 -1.88
N ILE A 174 -4.71 -3.30 -1.90
CA ILE A 174 -5.32 -3.97 -3.05
C ILE A 174 -5.23 -3.09 -4.29
N TYR A 175 -5.56 -1.79 -4.16
CA TYR A 175 -5.46 -0.85 -5.26
C TYR A 175 -4.00 -0.61 -5.69
N GLY A 176 -3.08 -0.48 -4.74
CA GLY A 176 -1.65 -0.38 -5.03
C GLY A 176 -1.11 -1.61 -5.79
N LEU A 177 -1.58 -2.81 -5.44
CA LEU A 177 -1.30 -4.02 -6.20
C LEU A 177 -1.85 -3.94 -7.62
N LEU A 178 -3.10 -3.50 -7.80
CA LEU A 178 -3.71 -3.34 -9.13
C LEU A 178 -2.89 -2.38 -10.01
N VAL A 179 -2.48 -1.24 -9.46
CA VAL A 179 -1.60 -0.27 -10.15
C VAL A 179 -0.30 -0.94 -10.58
N CYS A 180 0.36 -1.67 -9.68
CA CYS A 180 1.58 -2.41 -10.00
C CYS A 180 1.36 -3.46 -11.09
N LEU A 181 0.29 -4.25 -11.04
CA LEU A 181 0.02 -5.30 -12.04
C LEU A 181 -0.13 -4.70 -13.45
N VAL A 182 -0.88 -3.60 -13.57
CA VAL A 182 -1.07 -2.91 -14.86
C VAL A 182 0.25 -2.27 -15.33
N PHE A 183 0.95 -1.56 -14.45
CA PHE A 183 2.24 -0.93 -14.80
C PHE A 183 3.28 -1.96 -15.25
N ASN A 184 3.32 -3.11 -14.58
CA ASN A 184 4.26 -4.20 -14.83
C ASN A 184 3.85 -5.13 -15.98
N GLN A 185 2.77 -4.80 -16.68
CA GLN A 185 2.20 -5.57 -17.78
C GLN A 185 1.96 -7.05 -17.43
N GLU A 186 1.43 -7.31 -16.24
CA GLU A 186 1.13 -8.66 -15.77
C GLU A 186 -0.03 -9.29 -16.57
N GLU A 187 -0.21 -10.60 -16.41
CA GLU A 187 -1.29 -11.33 -17.10
C GLU A 187 -2.67 -10.73 -16.81
N GLU A 188 -3.49 -10.56 -17.85
CA GLU A 188 -4.85 -10.00 -17.75
C GLU A 188 -5.71 -10.71 -16.70
N ARG A 189 -5.53 -12.02 -16.54
CA ARG A 189 -6.25 -12.80 -15.52
C ARG A 189 -5.94 -12.36 -14.10
N ALA A 190 -4.69 -11.96 -13.82
CA ALA A 190 -4.30 -11.47 -12.50
C ALA A 190 -4.93 -10.10 -12.23
N ILE A 191 -4.91 -9.21 -13.23
CA ILE A 191 -5.51 -7.86 -13.17
C ILE A 191 -7.01 -7.96 -12.94
N ASP A 192 -7.70 -8.77 -13.73
CA ASP A 192 -9.14 -8.99 -13.62
C ASP A 192 -9.50 -9.49 -12.22
N ARG A 193 -8.72 -10.44 -11.70
CA ARG A 193 -8.95 -11.02 -10.38
C ARG A 193 -8.75 -10.01 -9.24
N VAL A 194 -7.74 -9.14 -9.33
CA VAL A 194 -7.50 -8.10 -8.32
C VAL A 194 -8.51 -6.96 -8.45
N ALA A 195 -8.92 -6.60 -9.66
CA ALA A 195 -9.98 -5.61 -9.89
C ALA A 195 -11.32 -6.08 -9.30
N ASP A 196 -11.71 -7.34 -9.55
CA ASP A 196 -12.91 -7.93 -8.95
C ASP A 196 -12.83 -7.95 -7.42
N TRP A 197 -11.67 -8.35 -6.88
CA TRP A 197 -11.47 -8.36 -5.43
C TRP A 197 -11.63 -6.96 -4.82
N LEU A 198 -11.04 -5.93 -5.45
CA LEU A 198 -11.16 -4.54 -5.00
C LEU A 198 -12.62 -4.04 -5.06
N ILE A 199 -13.34 -4.33 -6.15
CA ILE A 199 -14.75 -3.96 -6.30
C ILE A 199 -15.61 -4.67 -5.27
N ASP A 200 -15.35 -5.96 -5.01
CA ASP A 200 -16.09 -6.74 -4.02
C ASP A 200 -15.79 -6.29 -2.59
N MET A 201 -14.57 -5.85 -2.29
CA MET A 201 -14.23 -5.23 -0.99
C MET A 201 -15.03 -3.96 -0.73
N ASP A 202 -15.17 -3.08 -1.73
CA ASP A 202 -16.01 -1.88 -1.59
C ASP A 202 -17.51 -2.23 -1.50
N LYS A 203 -17.98 -3.28 -2.20
CA LYS A 203 -19.33 -3.80 -2.01
C LYS A 203 -19.54 -4.22 -0.58
N ASP A 204 -18.60 -4.94 0.02
CA ASP A 204 -18.75 -5.48 1.36
C ASP A 204 -18.74 -4.37 2.41
N SER A 205 -17.81 -3.42 2.30
CA SER A 205 -17.75 -2.26 3.20
C SER A 205 -19.02 -1.40 3.17
N LYS A 206 -19.75 -1.37 2.04
CA LYS A 206 -21.01 -0.61 1.85
C LYS A 206 -22.29 -1.44 2.01
N ASN A 207 -22.25 -2.74 1.72
CA ASN A 207 -23.38 -3.67 1.80
C ASN A 207 -23.30 -4.57 3.04
N MET A 208 -22.73 -4.08 4.13
CA MET A 208 -22.97 -4.64 5.47
C MET A 208 -24.46 -4.49 5.85
N ALA A 209 -25.34 -5.23 5.16
CA ALA A 209 -26.63 -5.66 5.69
C ALA A 209 -26.35 -6.56 6.92
N PRO A 210 -27.23 -6.60 7.93
CA PRO A 210 -26.90 -6.86 9.33
C PRO A 210 -26.21 -8.22 9.51
N PHE A 211 -25.59 -8.47 10.69
CA PHE A 211 -24.72 -9.63 11.00
C PHE A 211 -23.30 -9.36 10.46
N TYR A 212 -22.38 -8.79 11.24
CA TYR A 212 -21.51 -9.59 12.12
C TYR A 212 -21.30 -9.02 13.54
N SER A 213 -21.78 -7.80 13.84
CA SER A 213 -22.06 -7.40 15.23
C SER A 213 -23.29 -6.48 15.29
N LYS A 214 -24.25 -6.80 16.16
CA LYS A 214 -25.45 -5.98 16.40
C LYS A 214 -25.08 -4.53 16.78
N GLN A 215 -23.90 -4.35 17.36
CA GLN A 215 -23.31 -3.07 17.73
C GLN A 215 -22.89 -2.21 16.52
N ARG A 216 -22.18 -2.73 15.51
CA ARG A 216 -21.75 -1.87 14.37
C ARG A 216 -22.93 -1.38 13.53
N ALA A 217 -23.98 -2.20 13.37
CA ALA A 217 -25.17 -1.86 12.60
C ALA A 217 -25.96 -0.67 13.20
N GLU A 218 -25.98 -0.51 14.52
CA GLU A 218 -26.64 0.62 15.20
C GLU A 218 -25.88 1.96 15.05
N HIS A 219 -24.63 1.92 14.56
CA HIS A 219 -23.73 3.08 14.53
C HIS A 219 -23.26 3.48 13.12
N MET A 220 -23.73 2.79 12.06
CA MET A 220 -23.34 3.16 10.69
C MET A 220 -24.15 4.37 10.21
N SER A 221 -23.47 5.47 9.96
CA SER A 221 -24.07 6.73 9.51
C SER A 221 -24.40 6.69 8.01
N LEU A 222 -25.44 7.43 7.58
CA LEU A 222 -25.73 7.67 6.16
C LEU A 222 -24.51 8.24 5.40
N GLN A 223 -23.63 8.95 6.12
CA GLN A 223 -22.37 9.44 5.58
C GLN A 223 -21.45 8.30 5.15
N GLN A 224 -21.41 7.17 5.87
CA GLN A 224 -20.57 6.03 5.49
C GLN A 224 -21.04 5.35 4.20
N LEU A 225 -22.35 5.21 3.99
CA LEU A 225 -22.92 4.63 2.77
C LEU A 225 -22.69 5.49 1.51
N THR A 226 -22.44 6.78 1.70
CA THR A 226 -22.25 7.75 0.62
C THR A 226 -20.78 8.16 0.44
N ARG A 227 -19.85 7.49 1.14
CA ARG A 227 -18.41 7.75 1.02
C ARG A 227 -17.91 7.46 -0.40
N PRO A 228 -17.07 8.35 -0.96
CA PRO A 228 -16.35 8.08 -2.20
C PRO A 228 -15.59 6.75 -2.14
N PHE A 229 -15.53 6.06 -3.28
CA PHE A 229 -14.73 4.84 -3.42
C PHE A 229 -13.26 5.10 -3.11
N LEU A 230 -12.63 4.20 -2.35
CA LEU A 230 -11.24 4.23 -1.88
C LEU A 230 -10.86 5.48 -1.06
N LEU A 231 -10.87 6.66 -1.67
CA LEU A 231 -10.48 7.93 -1.03
C LEU A 231 -11.47 8.38 0.07
N GLY A 232 -12.70 7.89 0.06
CA GLY A 232 -13.66 8.14 1.14
C GLY A 232 -13.44 7.23 2.36
N GLN A 233 -12.54 6.24 2.28
CA GLN A 233 -12.29 5.28 3.36
C GLN A 233 -11.28 5.78 4.39
N THR A 234 -10.68 6.96 4.17
CA THR A 234 -9.75 7.60 5.09
C THR A 234 -10.13 9.06 5.31
N ASP A 235 -9.88 9.56 6.52
CA ASP A 235 -10.01 10.98 6.84
C ASP A 235 -8.71 11.76 6.50
N PHE A 236 -7.61 11.06 6.20
CA PHE A 236 -6.32 11.62 5.80
C PHE A 236 -6.24 11.82 4.29
N LYS A 237 -6.24 13.08 3.85
CA LYS A 237 -6.34 13.49 2.44
C LYS A 237 -5.03 13.99 1.84
N GLN A 238 -3.92 13.98 2.58
CA GLN A 238 -2.69 14.68 2.21
C GLN A 238 -2.06 14.12 0.92
N ARG A 239 -2.32 12.85 0.58
CA ARG A 239 -1.88 12.23 -0.69
C ARG A 239 -2.99 11.80 -1.64
N HIS A 240 -4.21 12.32 -1.51
CA HIS A 240 -5.30 12.02 -2.46
C HIS A 240 -4.94 12.39 -3.90
N ASP A 241 -4.22 13.50 -4.11
CA ASP A 241 -3.81 13.91 -5.44
C ASP A 241 -2.82 12.94 -6.09
N LEU A 242 -1.95 12.29 -5.30
CA LEU A 242 -1.08 11.23 -5.81
C LEU A 242 -1.89 10.01 -6.25
N TRP A 243 -2.87 9.59 -5.46
CA TRP A 243 -3.77 8.50 -5.86
C TRP A 243 -4.51 8.84 -7.16
N LYS A 244 -5.10 10.04 -7.27
CA LYS A 244 -5.78 10.49 -8.50
C LYS A 244 -4.83 10.55 -9.70
N LYS A 245 -3.58 11.00 -9.50
CA LYS A 245 -2.55 11.03 -10.55
C LYS A 245 -2.23 9.62 -11.04
N LEU A 246 -1.95 8.69 -10.12
CA LEU A 246 -1.69 7.28 -10.42
C LEU A 246 -2.88 6.63 -11.14
N SER A 247 -4.12 6.92 -10.71
CA SER A 247 -5.33 6.43 -11.38
C SER A 247 -5.44 6.90 -12.82
N LYS A 248 -5.10 8.16 -13.10
CA LYS A 248 -5.11 8.67 -14.49
C LYS A 248 -4.05 7.97 -15.34
N GLN A 249 -2.83 7.81 -14.80
CA GLN A 249 -1.74 7.13 -15.51
C GLN A 249 -2.05 5.65 -15.80
N LEU A 250 -2.81 4.99 -14.93
CA LEU A 250 -3.27 3.62 -15.16
C LEU A 250 -4.01 3.46 -16.49
N LEU A 251 -4.77 4.47 -16.92
CA LEU A 251 -5.48 4.45 -18.22
C LEU A 251 -4.52 4.47 -19.41
N ASP A 252 -3.35 5.08 -19.27
CA ASP A 252 -2.31 5.07 -20.29
C ASP A 252 -1.61 3.70 -20.33
N TRP A 253 -1.42 3.08 -19.16
CA TRP A 253 -0.71 1.80 -19.03
C TRP A 253 -1.53 0.58 -19.43
N LYS A 254 -2.87 0.65 -19.43
CA LYS A 254 -3.73 -0.49 -19.77
C LYS A 254 -3.78 -0.83 -21.28
N SER A 255 -3.06 -0.11 -22.14
CA SER A 255 -3.16 -0.27 -23.61
C SER A 255 -2.81 -1.66 -24.14
N TYR A 256 -2.05 -2.46 -23.38
CA TYR A 256 -1.69 -3.83 -23.75
C TYR A 256 -2.81 -4.84 -23.49
N ILE A 257 -3.80 -4.49 -22.64
CA ILE A 257 -4.91 -5.35 -22.26
C ILE A 257 -5.88 -5.46 -23.45
N GLN A 258 -6.20 -6.69 -23.85
CA GLN A 258 -7.10 -6.99 -24.97
C GLN A 258 -8.57 -7.14 -24.52
N SER A 259 -8.81 -7.55 -23.27
CA SER A 259 -10.16 -7.72 -22.76
C SER A 259 -10.88 -6.38 -22.53
N GLU A 260 -11.89 -6.11 -23.35
CA GLU A 260 -12.79 -4.96 -23.21
C GLU A 260 -13.46 -4.91 -21.83
N GLN A 261 -13.79 -6.07 -21.26
CA GLN A 261 -14.38 -6.13 -19.92
C GLN A 261 -13.43 -5.60 -18.84
N ILE A 262 -12.13 -5.93 -18.94
CA ILE A 262 -11.13 -5.41 -18.00
C ILE A 262 -10.96 -3.91 -18.18
N HIS A 263 -10.95 -3.41 -19.43
CA HIS A 263 -10.91 -1.97 -19.72
C HIS A 263 -12.04 -1.22 -19.02
N GLN A 264 -13.27 -1.70 -19.13
CA GLN A 264 -14.46 -1.09 -18.52
C GLN A 264 -14.38 -1.10 -16.99
N LYS A 265 -13.90 -2.20 -16.38
CA LYS A 265 -13.68 -2.28 -14.93
C LYS A 265 -12.65 -1.23 -14.47
N LEU A 266 -11.50 -1.17 -15.14
CA LEU A 266 -10.43 -0.22 -14.80
C LEU A 266 -10.89 1.23 -14.98
N GLU A 267 -11.62 1.55 -16.05
CA GLU A 267 -12.19 2.89 -16.27
C GLU A 267 -13.19 3.28 -15.18
N THR A 268 -14.04 2.35 -14.76
CA THR A 268 -15.00 2.59 -13.68
C THR A 268 -14.28 2.87 -12.35
N ILE A 269 -13.26 2.07 -12.02
CA ILE A 269 -12.41 2.29 -10.83
C ILE A 269 -11.75 3.66 -10.89
N VAL A 270 -11.13 4.01 -12.02
CA VAL A 270 -10.44 5.30 -12.19
C VAL A 270 -11.42 6.47 -12.11
N ASP A 271 -12.58 6.39 -12.77
CA ASP A 271 -13.63 7.40 -12.70
C ASP A 271 -14.09 7.65 -11.25
N CYS A 272 -14.27 6.57 -10.48
CA CYS A 272 -14.66 6.67 -9.08
C CYS A 272 -13.58 7.34 -8.21
N ILE A 273 -12.30 6.99 -8.37
CA ILE A 273 -11.21 7.58 -7.58
C ILE A 273 -10.98 9.05 -7.99
N VAL A 274 -10.87 9.32 -9.29
CA VAL A 274 -10.52 10.65 -9.81
C VAL A 274 -11.61 11.68 -9.49
N HIS A 275 -12.87 11.28 -9.57
CA HIS A 275 -14.02 12.16 -9.36
C HIS A 275 -14.69 11.96 -7.99
N GLU A 276 -14.07 11.20 -7.08
CA GLU A 276 -14.57 10.91 -5.74
C GLU A 276 -16.03 10.42 -5.74
N LYS A 277 -16.37 9.52 -6.68
CA LYS A 277 -17.71 8.95 -6.80
C LYS A 277 -17.85 7.70 -5.96
N VAL A 278 -19.08 7.39 -5.60
CA VAL A 278 -19.46 6.08 -5.05
C VAL A 278 -19.44 5.06 -6.19
N MET A 279 -18.78 3.92 -5.98
CA MET A 279 -18.85 2.78 -6.89
C MET A 279 -20.30 2.29 -6.99
N LYS A 280 -20.80 2.14 -8.23
CA LYS A 280 -22.11 1.53 -8.49
C LYS A 280 -21.89 0.06 -8.82
N HIS A 281 -22.68 -0.80 -8.20
CA HIS A 281 -22.59 -2.26 -8.34
C HIS A 281 -23.70 -2.81 -9.21
#